data_AF-A0A535GWF5-F1
#
_entry.id   AF-A0A535GWF5-F1
#
_cell.length_a   1.000
_cell.length_b   1.000
_cell.length_c   1.000
_cell.angle_alpha   90.00
_cell.angle_beta   90.00
_cell.angle_gamma   90.00
#
_symmetry.space_group_name_H-M   'P 1'
#
loop_
_entity.id
_entity.type
_entity.pdbx_description
1 polymer ?
#
loop_
_entity_poly.entity_id
_entity_poly.type
_entity_poly.pdbx_seq_one_letter_code
_entity_poly.pdbx_strand_id
1 'polypeptide(L)'
;MFLIDAILRALQASSFMFWEVLWPLALGFLLSAVVQTVVSKRAIARTLGRPDLRGFVLACGFGAASSSCSYAAVAVARSLFRRGASFVNAIIFEFASTNLVIELGLILLILLGWQFLAAEIAGGLLMAVLLWVLFKLTLGQRLIDAARRQAERGIVGSSMEGHGEMDMSITEGSFLRRLFSGRAFTAISHYFYMDVYSLWTDLGLGFLIAGALAAWVPVTFWQTFFLTGNPTLNEFWSPLVGPIISMLSFVCSIGNVPLAAVLWNGGISFGGVISFIFGDLIILPILNIYRKYYGGRMSLYLLGTSYAAMAVAGFLIGGAFQLLGLAPEHHHVAVFETAPSLNYTTVLNMIFLALMAVLGWRFLTTGGPGMLRAMALPAGHHEAMVRDPVCGMTVDPATAHEKVDYRGSTYYFCSAGCRSTFESNPAQYLAPARALVGHAMHGGDQMESNGTAIDPVCGMTVDKQTAEYRSFRGGETYYFCSAGCKQTFDKDPEKYMTGGKGGHHAH
;
A
#
# COMPACT_ATOMS: atom_id res chain seq x y z
N MET A 1 40.50 6.58 -17.38
CA MET A 1 39.94 7.94 -17.55
C MET A 1 38.56 7.91 -18.19
N PHE A 2 38.37 7.24 -19.34
CA PHE A 2 37.07 7.10 -20.02
C PHE A 2 35.94 6.50 -19.15
N LEU A 3 36.20 5.40 -18.44
CA LEU A 3 35.20 4.77 -17.56
C LEU A 3 34.76 5.69 -16.40
N ILE A 4 35.71 6.46 -15.86
CA ILE A 4 35.44 7.39 -14.76
C ILE A 4 34.58 8.55 -15.26
N ASP A 5 34.90 9.10 -16.43
CA ASP A 5 34.10 10.17 -17.06
C ASP A 5 32.66 9.70 -17.37
N ALA A 6 32.51 8.48 -17.90
CA ALA A 6 31.19 7.90 -18.20
C ALA A 6 30.34 7.67 -16.94
N ILE A 7 30.94 7.23 -15.82
CA ILE A 7 30.25 7.09 -14.54
C ILE A 7 29.88 8.46 -13.96
N LEU A 8 30.79 9.42 -14.02
CA LEU A 8 30.54 10.77 -13.51
C LEU A 8 29.39 11.46 -14.26
N ARG A 9 29.32 11.33 -15.59
CA ARG A 9 28.20 11.86 -16.38
C ARG A 9 26.86 11.22 -16.01
N ALA A 10 26.83 9.90 -15.82
CA ALA A 10 25.62 9.20 -15.41
C ALA A 10 25.14 9.64 -14.02
N LEU A 11 26.06 9.79 -13.06
CA LEU A 11 25.75 10.30 -11.72
C LEU A 11 25.30 11.76 -11.74
N GLN A 12 25.92 12.59 -12.57
CA GLN A 12 25.55 13.98 -12.75
C GLN A 12 24.13 14.12 -13.31
N ALA A 13 23.82 13.39 -14.40
CA ALA A 13 22.48 13.35 -14.97
C ALA A 13 21.45 12.88 -13.93
N SER A 14 21.74 11.80 -13.20
CA SER A 14 20.87 11.30 -12.12
C SER A 14 20.61 12.37 -11.05
N SER A 15 21.66 13.11 -10.67
CA SER A 15 21.58 14.16 -9.64
C SER A 15 20.76 15.36 -10.09
N PHE A 16 20.90 15.77 -11.36
CA PHE A 16 20.13 16.88 -11.94
C PHE A 16 18.64 16.54 -12.00
N MET A 17 18.31 15.34 -12.45
CA MET A 17 16.91 14.88 -12.47
C MET A 17 16.33 14.78 -11.06
N PHE A 18 17.08 14.23 -10.11
CA PHE A 18 16.65 14.16 -8.71
C PHE A 18 16.39 15.55 -8.14
N TRP A 19 17.23 16.53 -8.46
CA TRP A 19 17.05 17.92 -8.02
C TRP A 19 15.74 18.54 -8.55
N GLU A 20 15.42 18.34 -9.83
CA GLU A 20 14.17 18.87 -10.42
C GLU A 20 12.90 18.22 -9.82
N VAL A 21 13.01 16.98 -9.34
CA VAL A 21 11.89 16.16 -8.87
C VAL A 21 11.79 16.08 -7.34
N LEU A 22 12.71 16.70 -6.59
CA LEU A 22 12.74 16.60 -5.14
C LEU A 22 11.50 17.21 -4.46
N TRP A 23 11.16 18.47 -4.77
CA TRP A 23 10.01 19.12 -4.12
C TRP A 23 8.65 18.53 -4.52
N PRO A 24 8.35 18.15 -5.79
CA PRO A 24 7.09 17.50 -6.13
C PRO A 24 6.90 16.18 -5.41
N LEU A 25 8.00 15.41 -5.27
CA LEU A 25 8.02 14.16 -4.53
C LEU A 25 7.81 14.38 -3.02
N ALA A 26 8.46 15.39 -2.44
CA ALA A 26 8.21 15.71 -1.04
C ALA A 26 6.76 16.17 -0.81
N LEU A 27 6.17 16.89 -1.77
CA LEU A 27 4.78 17.34 -1.71
C LEU A 27 3.79 16.17 -1.77
N GLY A 28 3.95 15.23 -2.70
CA GLY A 28 2.98 14.15 -2.80
C GLY A 28 3.03 13.16 -1.63
N PHE A 29 4.20 12.85 -1.08
CA PHE A 29 4.34 12.03 0.13
C PHE A 29 3.71 12.74 1.32
N LEU A 30 3.83 14.07 1.40
CA LEU A 30 3.14 14.84 2.41
C LEU A 30 1.62 14.79 2.24
N LEU A 31 1.11 14.97 1.03
CA LEU A 31 -0.32 14.87 0.74
C LEU A 31 -0.85 13.47 1.05
N SER A 32 -0.13 12.42 0.66
CA SER A 32 -0.44 11.02 0.98
C SER A 32 -0.49 10.81 2.50
N ALA A 33 0.53 11.24 3.23
CA ALA A 33 0.59 11.12 4.68
C ALA A 33 -0.57 11.85 5.39
N VAL A 34 -0.97 13.02 4.87
CA VAL A 34 -2.15 13.77 5.35
C VAL A 34 -3.43 12.96 5.11
N VAL A 35 -3.63 12.42 3.92
CA VAL A 35 -4.81 11.61 3.58
C VAL A 35 -4.87 10.35 4.44
N GLN A 36 -3.76 9.62 4.56
CA GLN A 36 -3.66 8.40 5.39
C GLN A 36 -3.91 8.69 6.88
N THR A 37 -3.58 9.90 7.36
CA THR A 37 -3.86 10.31 8.75
C THR A 37 -5.36 10.55 9.00
N VAL A 38 -6.11 11.02 8.00
CA VAL A 38 -7.53 11.40 8.18
C VAL A 38 -8.52 10.37 7.65
N VAL A 39 -8.11 9.47 6.75
CA VAL A 39 -8.96 8.47 6.12
C VAL A 39 -8.63 7.06 6.63
N SER A 40 -9.58 6.43 7.33
CA SER A 40 -9.37 5.07 7.86
C SER A 40 -9.55 3.99 6.78
N LYS A 41 -8.67 2.98 6.78
CA LYS A 41 -8.71 1.84 5.85
C LYS A 41 -10.00 1.02 5.99
N ARG A 42 -10.53 0.93 7.23
CA ARG A 42 -11.82 0.26 7.53
C ARG A 42 -13.03 0.96 6.94
N ALA A 43 -13.01 2.28 6.80
CA ALA A 43 -14.09 3.02 6.15
C ALA A 43 -14.09 2.75 4.64
N ILE A 44 -12.91 2.79 4.00
CA ILE A 44 -12.74 2.50 2.57
C ILE A 44 -13.23 1.08 2.26
N ALA A 45 -12.77 0.06 3.02
CA ALA A 45 -13.14 -1.34 2.78
C ALA A 45 -14.66 -1.58 2.74
N ARG A 46 -15.41 -0.95 3.66
CA ARG A 46 -16.87 -1.07 3.72
C ARG A 46 -17.57 -0.47 2.49
N THR A 47 -17.02 0.61 1.94
CA THR A 47 -17.59 1.27 0.75
C THR A 47 -17.33 0.51 -0.56
N LEU A 48 -16.26 -0.29 -0.63
CA LEU A 48 -15.83 -0.99 -1.83
C LEU A 48 -16.35 -2.43 -1.97
N GLY A 49 -17.32 -2.84 -1.13
CA GLY A 49 -17.82 -4.22 -1.06
C GLY A 49 -18.61 -4.72 -2.29
N ARG A 50 -19.15 -3.82 -3.13
CA ARG A 50 -19.96 -4.20 -4.30
C ARG A 50 -19.26 -3.86 -5.62
N PRO A 51 -19.14 -4.79 -6.59
CA PRO A 51 -18.52 -4.52 -7.89
C PRO A 51 -19.49 -3.80 -8.85
N ASP A 52 -20.09 -2.70 -8.40
CA ASP A 52 -20.98 -1.84 -9.19
C ASP A 52 -20.26 -0.55 -9.63
N LEU A 53 -20.92 0.26 -10.47
CA LEU A 53 -20.35 1.51 -10.97
C LEU A 53 -19.98 2.48 -9.82
N ARG A 54 -20.76 2.47 -8.74
CA ARG A 54 -20.47 3.28 -7.54
C ARG A 54 -19.19 2.80 -6.87
N GLY A 55 -19.03 1.49 -6.67
CA GLY A 55 -17.81 0.89 -6.16
C GLY A 55 -16.58 1.19 -7.01
N PHE A 56 -16.72 1.16 -8.35
CA PHE A 56 -15.67 1.54 -9.29
C PHE A 56 -15.25 3.01 -9.12
N VAL A 57 -16.19 3.95 -9.16
CA VAL A 57 -15.89 5.39 -9.02
C VAL A 57 -15.25 5.69 -7.66
N LEU A 58 -15.75 5.07 -6.59
CA LEU A 58 -15.17 5.20 -5.26
C LEU A 58 -13.77 4.58 -5.18
N ALA A 59 -13.53 3.44 -5.82
CA ALA A 59 -12.21 2.82 -5.89
C ALA A 59 -11.19 3.73 -6.58
N CYS A 60 -11.56 4.33 -7.72
CA CYS A 60 -10.71 5.30 -8.41
C CYS A 60 -10.44 6.54 -7.54
N GLY A 61 -11.49 7.11 -6.92
CA GLY A 61 -11.36 8.31 -6.10
C GLY A 61 -10.52 8.10 -4.84
N PHE A 62 -10.78 7.02 -4.09
CA PHE A 62 -9.97 6.68 -2.92
C PHE A 62 -8.55 6.27 -3.29
N GLY A 63 -8.37 5.56 -4.42
CA GLY A 63 -7.05 5.20 -4.93
C GLY A 63 -6.22 6.44 -5.23
N ALA A 64 -6.73 7.32 -6.09
CA ALA A 64 -6.08 8.59 -6.44
C ALA A 64 -5.71 9.43 -5.20
N ALA A 65 -6.61 9.48 -4.21
CA ALA A 65 -6.35 10.20 -2.96
C ALA A 65 -5.30 9.49 -2.06
N SER A 66 -5.25 8.16 -2.05
CA SER A 66 -4.36 7.39 -1.18
C SER A 66 -2.89 7.47 -1.58
N SER A 67 -2.58 7.85 -2.84
CA SER A 67 -1.22 8.15 -3.34
C SER A 67 -0.15 7.25 -2.73
N SER A 68 -0.20 5.97 -3.07
CA SER A 68 0.66 4.93 -2.49
C SER A 68 1.56 4.34 -3.56
N CYS A 69 2.79 3.96 -3.21
CA CYS A 69 3.65 3.26 -4.15
C CYS A 69 3.06 1.93 -4.59
N SER A 70 3.55 1.38 -5.70
CA SER A 70 3.09 0.11 -6.27
C SER A 70 3.12 -1.03 -5.23
N TYR A 71 4.15 -1.12 -4.39
CA TYR A 71 4.23 -2.13 -3.32
C TYR A 71 3.21 -1.91 -2.19
N ALA A 72 3.07 -0.67 -1.71
CA ALA A 72 2.11 -0.35 -0.65
C ALA A 72 0.66 -0.48 -1.15
N ALA A 73 0.38 -0.07 -2.39
CA ALA A 73 -0.91 -0.19 -3.04
C ALA A 73 -1.34 -1.67 -3.09
N VAL A 74 -0.47 -2.58 -3.52
CA VAL A 74 -0.77 -4.03 -3.58
C VAL A 74 -1.06 -4.61 -2.19
N ALA A 75 -0.32 -4.18 -1.16
CA ALA A 75 -0.56 -4.60 0.22
C ALA A 75 -1.90 -4.07 0.75
N VAL A 76 -2.23 -2.79 0.47
CA VAL A 76 -3.52 -2.19 0.85
C VAL A 76 -4.67 -2.87 0.10
N ALA A 77 -4.53 -3.15 -1.19
CA ALA A 77 -5.52 -3.85 -1.99
C ALA A 77 -5.83 -5.25 -1.43
N ARG A 78 -4.80 -6.01 -1.05
CA ARG A 78 -4.98 -7.29 -0.34
C ARG A 78 -5.75 -7.11 0.97
N SER A 79 -5.36 -6.12 1.77
CA SER A 79 -6.02 -5.83 3.05
C SER A 79 -7.49 -5.46 2.88
N LEU A 80 -7.82 -4.61 1.88
CA LEU A 80 -9.19 -4.26 1.51
C LEU A 80 -9.98 -5.51 1.08
N PHE A 81 -9.38 -6.36 0.26
CA PHE A 81 -10.01 -7.61 -0.21
C PHE A 81 -10.30 -8.58 0.94
N ARG A 82 -9.34 -8.78 1.86
CA ARG A 82 -9.52 -9.59 3.09
C ARG A 82 -10.60 -9.02 4.01
N ARG A 83 -10.81 -7.70 4.01
CA ARG A 83 -11.82 -7.00 4.81
C ARG A 83 -13.20 -6.89 4.14
N GLY A 84 -13.40 -7.60 3.02
CA GLY A 84 -14.70 -7.71 2.36
C GLY A 84 -14.93 -6.77 1.18
N ALA A 85 -13.93 -6.01 0.74
CA ALA A 85 -14.02 -5.33 -0.56
C ALA A 85 -14.15 -6.36 -1.69
N SER A 86 -14.81 -5.99 -2.79
CA SER A 86 -14.81 -6.83 -3.99
C SER A 86 -13.39 -6.90 -4.56
N PHE A 87 -12.99 -8.05 -5.12
CA PHE A 87 -11.67 -8.20 -5.72
C PHE A 87 -11.43 -7.14 -6.81
N VAL A 88 -12.43 -6.94 -7.68
CA VAL A 88 -12.38 -5.95 -8.76
C VAL A 88 -12.10 -4.55 -8.21
N ASN A 89 -12.86 -4.08 -7.21
CA ASN A 89 -12.65 -2.74 -6.66
C ASN A 89 -11.33 -2.62 -5.91
N ALA A 90 -10.86 -3.68 -5.25
CA ALA A 90 -9.56 -3.67 -4.59
C ALA A 90 -8.41 -3.48 -5.59
N ILE A 91 -8.46 -4.18 -6.74
CA ILE A 91 -7.48 -4.01 -7.81
C ILE A 91 -7.66 -2.65 -8.50
N ILE A 92 -8.88 -2.19 -8.78
CA ILE A 92 -9.07 -0.84 -9.36
C ILE A 92 -8.55 0.26 -8.43
N PHE A 93 -8.77 0.12 -7.12
CA PHE A 93 -8.20 1.01 -6.11
C PHE A 93 -6.67 1.00 -6.18
N GLU A 94 -6.07 -0.18 -6.30
CA GLU A 94 -4.62 -0.35 -6.45
C GLU A 94 -4.06 0.41 -7.65
N PHE A 95 -4.65 0.21 -8.83
CA PHE A 95 -4.24 0.84 -10.08
C PHE A 95 -4.43 2.36 -10.06
N ALA A 96 -5.55 2.83 -9.51
CA ALA A 96 -5.78 4.26 -9.33
C ALA A 96 -4.81 4.88 -8.31
N SER A 97 -4.40 4.12 -7.29
CA SER A 97 -3.47 4.55 -6.26
C SER A 97 -2.04 4.71 -6.74
N THR A 98 -1.69 4.21 -7.93
CA THR A 98 -0.36 4.42 -8.53
C THR A 98 -0.40 5.34 -9.76
N ASN A 99 -1.45 5.26 -10.58
CA ASN A 99 -1.51 5.92 -11.90
C ASN A 99 -2.44 7.15 -11.96
N LEU A 100 -3.19 7.47 -10.90
CA LEU A 100 -3.99 8.71 -10.82
C LEU A 100 -3.48 9.65 -9.71
N VAL A 101 -2.22 9.49 -9.35
CA VAL A 101 -1.58 10.18 -8.25
C VAL A 101 -1.15 11.58 -8.67
N ILE A 102 -1.43 12.57 -7.82
CA ILE A 102 -1.08 13.98 -8.06
C ILE A 102 0.43 14.15 -8.18
N GLU A 103 1.19 13.43 -7.35
CA GLU A 103 2.65 13.42 -7.30
C GLU A 103 3.26 13.05 -8.65
N LEU A 104 2.84 11.91 -9.23
CA LEU A 104 3.23 11.47 -10.56
C LEU A 104 2.90 12.52 -11.62
N GLY A 105 1.68 13.07 -11.54
CA GLY A 105 1.23 14.13 -12.44
C GLY A 105 2.09 15.39 -12.39
N LEU A 106 2.52 15.84 -11.20
CA LEU A 106 3.41 16.99 -11.05
C LEU A 106 4.80 16.72 -11.65
N ILE A 107 5.33 15.51 -11.45
CA ILE A 107 6.61 15.10 -12.02
C ILE A 107 6.53 15.10 -13.55
N LEU A 108 5.47 14.53 -14.12
CA LEU A 108 5.22 14.55 -15.57
C LEU A 108 5.08 15.97 -16.09
N LEU A 109 4.34 16.84 -15.38
CA LEU A 109 4.17 18.24 -15.75
C LEU A 109 5.50 18.98 -15.85
N ILE A 110 6.43 18.73 -14.92
CA ILE A 110 7.73 19.40 -14.87
C ILE A 110 8.70 18.83 -15.90
N LEU A 111 8.76 17.50 -16.04
CA LEU A 111 9.77 16.86 -16.89
C LEU A 111 9.35 16.76 -18.37
N LEU A 112 8.08 16.52 -18.64
CA LEU A 112 7.56 16.17 -19.95
C LEU A 112 6.50 17.16 -20.46
N GLY A 113 5.88 17.92 -19.56
CA GLY A 113 4.91 18.96 -19.90
C GLY A 113 3.46 18.59 -19.58
N TRP A 114 2.57 19.55 -19.78
CA TRP A 114 1.16 19.43 -19.40
C TRP A 114 0.42 18.38 -20.25
N GLN A 115 0.87 18.12 -21.49
CA GLN A 115 0.29 17.12 -22.37
C GLN A 115 0.37 15.73 -21.74
N PHE A 116 1.51 15.39 -21.15
CA PHE A 116 1.71 14.12 -20.48
C PHE A 116 0.92 14.04 -19.18
N LEU A 117 0.81 15.13 -18.41
CA LEU A 117 -0.10 15.18 -17.26
C LEU A 117 -1.56 14.91 -17.67
N ALA A 118 -2.04 15.56 -18.73
CA ALA A 118 -3.41 15.38 -19.21
C ALA A 118 -3.64 13.95 -19.74
N ALA A 119 -2.68 13.42 -20.49
CA ALA A 119 -2.71 12.06 -21.02
C ALA A 119 -2.61 11.00 -19.91
N GLU A 120 -1.85 11.26 -18.85
CA GLU A 120 -1.75 10.38 -17.67
C GLU A 120 -3.12 10.28 -16.98
N ILE A 121 -3.76 11.42 -16.69
CA ILE A 121 -5.07 11.42 -16.03
C ILE A 121 -6.12 10.75 -16.93
N ALA A 122 -6.18 11.11 -18.21
CA ALA A 122 -7.13 10.54 -19.15
C ALA A 122 -6.88 9.05 -19.39
N GLY A 123 -5.62 8.67 -19.56
CA GLY A 123 -5.18 7.29 -19.78
C GLY A 123 -5.35 6.40 -18.58
N GLY A 124 -5.06 6.90 -17.36
CA GLY A 124 -5.25 6.15 -16.12
C GLY A 124 -6.72 5.87 -15.86
N LEU A 125 -7.61 6.84 -16.12
CA LEU A 125 -9.06 6.65 -16.06
C LEU A 125 -9.55 5.67 -17.12
N LEU A 126 -9.07 5.81 -18.37
CA LEU A 126 -9.40 4.89 -19.46
C LEU A 126 -8.93 3.47 -19.15
N MET A 127 -7.71 3.31 -18.66
CA MET A 127 -7.15 2.02 -18.25
C MET A 127 -7.98 1.39 -17.12
N ALA A 128 -8.39 2.17 -16.11
CA ALA A 128 -9.27 1.68 -15.05
C ALA A 128 -10.61 1.18 -15.61
N VAL A 129 -11.21 1.91 -16.56
CA VAL A 129 -12.43 1.47 -17.25
C VAL A 129 -12.19 0.19 -18.05
N LEU A 130 -11.10 0.11 -18.82
CA LEU A 130 -10.74 -1.08 -19.60
C LEU A 130 -10.54 -2.29 -18.70
N LEU A 131 -9.81 -2.15 -17.58
CA LEU A 131 -9.63 -3.21 -16.58
C LEU A 131 -10.96 -3.65 -15.98
N TRP A 132 -11.82 -2.70 -15.61
CA TRP A 132 -13.13 -3.01 -15.04
C TRP A 132 -14.01 -3.79 -16.04
N VAL A 133 -14.01 -3.39 -17.32
CA VAL A 133 -14.72 -4.10 -18.39
C VAL A 133 -14.12 -5.49 -18.62
N LEU A 134 -12.80 -5.60 -18.75
CA LEU A 134 -12.11 -6.88 -18.93
C LEU A 134 -12.43 -7.83 -17.78
N PHE A 135 -12.33 -7.37 -16.54
CA PHE A 135 -12.67 -8.20 -15.38
C PHE A 135 -14.13 -8.62 -15.39
N LYS A 136 -15.06 -7.74 -15.75
CA LYS A 136 -16.48 -8.11 -15.84
C LYS A 136 -16.74 -9.19 -16.90
N LEU A 137 -15.95 -9.21 -17.98
CA LEU A 137 -16.12 -10.15 -19.10
C LEU A 137 -15.36 -11.47 -18.90
N THR A 138 -14.18 -11.45 -18.28
CA THR A 138 -13.26 -12.60 -18.26
C THR A 138 -12.93 -13.14 -16.87
N LEU A 139 -13.21 -12.40 -15.78
CA LEU A 139 -12.89 -12.83 -14.42
C LEU A 139 -13.92 -13.84 -13.90
N GLY A 140 -13.54 -15.11 -13.84
CA GLY A 140 -14.40 -16.17 -13.30
C GLY A 140 -14.43 -16.22 -11.78
N GLN A 141 -15.60 -16.52 -11.19
CA GLN A 141 -15.79 -16.67 -9.74
C GLN A 141 -14.83 -17.69 -9.11
N ARG A 142 -14.55 -18.81 -9.82
CA ARG A 142 -13.60 -19.83 -9.35
C ARG A 142 -12.19 -19.27 -9.09
N LEU A 143 -11.76 -18.29 -9.89
CA LEU A 143 -10.45 -17.67 -9.74
C LEU A 143 -10.43 -16.70 -8.54
N ILE A 144 -11.53 -15.95 -8.34
CA ILE A 144 -11.73 -15.08 -7.17
C ILE A 144 -11.74 -15.89 -5.88
N ASP A 145 -12.46 -17.03 -5.84
CA ASP A 145 -12.52 -17.89 -4.66
C ASP A 145 -11.16 -18.49 -4.31
N ALA A 146 -10.39 -18.89 -5.34
CA ALA A 146 -9.02 -19.35 -5.15
C ALA A 146 -8.11 -18.25 -4.62
N ALA A 147 -8.23 -17.03 -5.16
CA ALA A 147 -7.48 -15.86 -4.69
C ALA A 147 -7.84 -15.49 -3.24
N ARG A 148 -9.13 -15.58 -2.87
CA ARG A 148 -9.59 -15.34 -1.49
C ARG A 148 -8.97 -16.34 -0.51
N ARG A 149 -9.06 -17.63 -0.81
CA ARG A 149 -8.42 -18.69 0.01
C ARG A 149 -6.92 -18.47 0.14
N GLN A 150 -6.24 -18.04 -0.93
CA GLN A 150 -4.81 -17.75 -0.88
C GLN A 150 -4.51 -16.51 -0.02
N ALA A 151 -5.29 -15.44 -0.17
CA ALA A 151 -5.09 -14.19 0.57
C ALA A 151 -5.29 -14.38 2.07
N GLU A 152 -6.20 -15.27 2.48
CA GLU A 152 -6.50 -15.61 3.87
C GLU A 152 -5.41 -16.44 4.57
N ARG A 153 -4.52 -17.13 3.84
CA ARG A 153 -3.43 -17.95 4.41
C ARG A 153 -2.38 -17.15 5.20
N GLY A 154 -2.48 -15.81 5.26
CA GLY A 154 -1.54 -14.97 6.00
C GLY A 154 -0.10 -14.99 5.48
N ILE A 155 0.14 -15.56 4.29
CA ILE A 155 1.48 -15.63 3.68
C ILE A 155 1.97 -14.23 3.42
N VAL A 156 3.09 -13.84 4.03
CA VAL A 156 3.65 -12.49 3.87
C VAL A 156 4.32 -12.36 2.51
N GLY A 157 3.94 -11.32 1.77
CA GLY A 157 4.33 -11.10 0.38
C GLY A 157 5.71 -10.47 0.25
N SER A 158 5.99 -9.49 1.11
CA SER A 158 7.24 -8.74 1.19
C SER A 158 7.43 -8.14 2.59
N SER A 159 8.64 -7.68 2.91
CA SER A 159 8.94 -6.91 4.14
C SER A 159 8.10 -5.63 4.24
N MET A 160 7.54 -5.14 3.13
CA MET A 160 6.75 -3.91 3.05
C MET A 160 5.30 -4.05 3.52
N GLU A 161 4.84 -5.28 3.80
CA GLU A 161 3.44 -5.54 4.17
C GLU A 161 3.04 -4.90 5.51
N GLY A 162 4.00 -4.68 6.42
CA GLY A 162 3.79 -3.91 7.65
C GLY A 162 3.28 -2.49 7.40
N HIS A 163 3.71 -1.81 6.32
CA HIS A 163 3.23 -0.46 5.96
C HIS A 163 1.75 -0.49 5.55
N GLY A 164 1.36 -1.49 4.75
CA GLY A 164 0.00 -1.61 4.20
C GLY A 164 -1.06 -1.93 5.25
N GLU A 165 -0.72 -2.63 6.33
CA GLU A 165 -1.68 -2.99 7.39
C GLU A 165 -1.73 -2.02 8.57
N MET A 166 -0.69 -1.20 8.80
CA MET A 166 -0.70 -0.18 9.86
C MET A 166 -1.75 0.90 9.58
N ASP A 167 -2.60 1.17 10.58
CA ASP A 167 -3.63 2.20 10.54
C ASP A 167 -3.50 3.07 11.80
N MET A 168 -2.82 4.21 11.63
CA MET A 168 -2.66 5.29 12.61
C MET A 168 -3.64 6.43 12.33
N SER A 169 -4.70 6.19 11.53
CA SER A 169 -5.68 7.22 11.21
C SER A 169 -6.45 7.67 12.45
N ILE A 170 -6.70 8.98 12.52
CA ILE A 170 -7.37 9.59 13.67
C ILE A 170 -8.86 9.71 13.37
N THR A 171 -9.67 8.98 14.13
CA THR A 171 -11.12 8.85 13.89
C THR A 171 -11.99 9.71 14.81
N GLU A 172 -11.42 10.44 15.77
CA GLU A 172 -12.13 11.23 16.78
C GLU A 172 -12.15 12.74 16.46
N GLY A 173 -13.29 13.43 16.61
CA GLY A 173 -13.42 14.90 16.47
C GLY A 173 -13.87 15.39 15.09
N SER A 174 -13.88 16.71 14.85
CA SER A 174 -14.17 17.30 13.52
C SER A 174 -12.95 17.29 12.60
N PHE A 175 -13.13 17.30 11.27
CA PHE A 175 -12.05 17.17 10.28
C PHE A 175 -10.88 18.15 10.51
N LEU A 176 -11.17 19.44 10.70
CA LEU A 176 -10.14 20.46 10.95
C LEU A 176 -9.43 20.25 12.29
N ARG A 177 -10.17 19.87 13.34
CA ARG A 177 -9.57 19.62 14.66
C ARG A 177 -8.73 18.34 14.68
N ARG A 178 -9.06 17.36 13.83
CA ARG A 178 -8.22 16.18 13.60
C ARG A 178 -6.91 16.59 12.95
N LEU A 179 -6.98 17.28 11.80
CA LEU A 179 -5.81 17.62 10.99
C LEU A 179 -4.80 18.50 11.71
N PHE A 180 -5.26 19.50 12.48
CA PHE A 180 -4.37 20.43 13.21
C PHE A 180 -4.02 19.97 14.64
N SER A 181 -4.23 18.69 14.98
CA SER A 181 -3.87 18.17 16.31
C SER A 181 -2.40 17.75 16.38
N GLY A 182 -1.78 17.83 17.57
CA GLY A 182 -0.42 17.30 17.78
C GLY A 182 -0.31 15.78 17.51
N ARG A 183 -1.41 15.03 17.66
CA ARG A 183 -1.51 13.63 17.26
C ARG A 183 -1.43 13.49 15.74
N ALA A 184 -2.15 14.31 14.98
CA ALA A 184 -2.09 14.30 13.52
C ALA A 184 -0.71 14.70 13.01
N PHE A 185 -0.08 15.72 13.58
CA PHE A 185 1.28 16.09 13.20
C PHE A 185 2.27 14.93 13.40
N THR A 186 2.11 14.15 14.47
CA THR A 186 2.92 12.96 14.73
C THR A 186 2.61 11.84 13.74
N ALA A 187 1.33 11.58 13.44
CA ALA A 187 0.92 10.57 12.47
C ALA A 187 1.40 10.92 11.05
N ILE A 188 1.24 12.16 10.60
CA ILE A 188 1.73 12.66 9.30
C ILE A 188 3.24 12.48 9.20
N SER A 189 3.99 12.85 10.24
CA SER A 189 5.44 12.68 10.30
C SER A 189 5.86 11.20 10.17
N HIS A 190 5.15 10.28 10.83
CA HIS A 190 5.43 8.84 10.70
C HIS A 190 5.07 8.29 9.33
N TYR A 191 3.88 8.60 8.81
CA TYR A 191 3.48 8.18 7.48
C TYR A 191 4.43 8.70 6.40
N PHE A 192 4.82 9.98 6.46
CA PHE A 192 5.75 10.57 5.51
C PHE A 192 7.09 9.82 5.47
N TYR A 193 7.73 9.61 6.61
CA TYR A 193 9.03 8.92 6.66
C TYR A 193 8.93 7.43 6.39
N MET A 194 7.79 6.81 6.69
CA MET A 194 7.50 5.45 6.26
C MET A 194 7.45 5.37 4.74
N ASP A 195 6.68 6.24 4.09
CA ASP A 195 6.52 6.26 2.64
C ASP A 195 7.88 6.51 1.95
N VAL A 196 8.67 7.48 2.44
CA VAL A 196 10.04 7.74 1.96
C VAL A 196 10.95 6.52 2.15
N TYR A 197 10.97 5.92 3.35
CA TYR A 197 11.80 4.75 3.63
C TYR A 197 11.41 3.54 2.77
N SER A 198 10.12 3.44 2.43
CA SER A 198 9.60 2.36 1.60
C SER A 198 10.08 2.47 0.14
N LEU A 199 10.35 3.68 -0.35
CA LEU A 199 10.58 3.95 -1.78
C LEU A 199 12.02 4.34 -2.14
N TRP A 200 12.87 4.67 -1.17
CA TRP A 200 14.16 5.29 -1.46
C TRP A 200 15.06 4.41 -2.36
N THR A 201 15.00 3.08 -2.21
CA THR A 201 15.78 2.15 -3.05
C THR A 201 15.31 2.17 -4.49
N ASP A 202 13.99 2.14 -4.71
CA ASP A 202 13.40 2.10 -6.04
C ASP A 202 13.60 3.44 -6.75
N LEU A 203 13.44 4.54 -6.02
CA LEU A 203 13.70 5.88 -6.51
C LEU A 203 15.16 6.06 -6.89
N GLY A 204 16.08 5.69 -6.00
CA GLY A 204 17.52 5.75 -6.25
C GLY A 204 17.92 4.88 -7.45
N LEU A 205 17.41 3.66 -7.53
CA LEU A 205 17.65 2.76 -8.66
C LEU A 205 17.09 3.34 -9.97
N GLY A 206 15.88 3.89 -9.95
CA GLY A 206 15.25 4.52 -11.11
C GLY A 206 16.06 5.67 -11.68
N PHE A 207 16.49 6.61 -10.83
CA PHE A 207 17.35 7.72 -11.26
C PHE A 207 18.70 7.24 -11.78
N LEU A 208 19.33 6.28 -11.11
CA LEU A 208 20.62 5.73 -11.53
C LEU A 208 20.53 5.01 -12.88
N ILE A 209 19.49 4.19 -13.09
CA ILE A 209 19.24 3.52 -14.37
C ILE A 209 18.95 4.55 -15.45
N ALA A 210 18.10 5.54 -15.19
CA ALA A 210 17.79 6.60 -16.15
C ALA A 210 19.05 7.40 -16.53
N GLY A 211 19.86 7.82 -15.55
CA GLY A 211 21.11 8.53 -15.81
C GLY A 211 22.14 7.68 -16.56
N ALA A 212 22.24 6.39 -16.24
CA ALA A 212 23.10 5.45 -16.97
C ALA A 212 22.65 5.25 -18.42
N LEU A 213 21.35 5.04 -18.65
CA LEU A 213 20.80 4.88 -20.00
C LEU A 213 20.92 6.17 -20.83
N ALA A 214 20.67 7.33 -20.21
CA ALA A 214 20.86 8.63 -20.85
C ALA A 214 22.32 8.88 -21.26
N ALA A 215 23.27 8.48 -20.42
CA ALA A 215 24.69 8.72 -20.66
C ALA A 215 25.35 7.68 -21.57
N TRP A 216 24.94 6.41 -21.49
CA TRP A 216 25.67 5.29 -22.10
C TRP A 216 25.00 4.72 -23.35
N VAL A 217 23.67 4.84 -23.49
CA VAL A 217 22.95 4.29 -24.64
C VAL A 217 22.75 5.38 -25.69
N PRO A 218 23.34 5.24 -26.89
CA PRO A 218 23.17 6.22 -27.95
C PRO A 218 21.71 6.38 -28.35
N VAL A 219 21.28 7.62 -28.64
CA VAL A 219 19.92 7.93 -29.10
C VAL A 219 19.56 7.14 -30.37
N THR A 220 20.54 6.86 -31.24
CA THR A 220 20.34 6.08 -32.48
C THR A 220 19.90 4.63 -32.22
N PHE A 221 20.32 4.03 -31.11
CA PHE A 221 19.85 2.70 -30.70
C PHE A 221 18.34 2.74 -30.43
N TRP A 222 17.89 3.71 -29.64
CA TRP A 222 16.48 3.89 -29.32
C TRP A 222 15.64 4.21 -30.55
N GLN A 223 16.12 5.09 -31.42
CA GLN A 223 15.45 5.46 -32.66
C GLN A 223 15.23 4.24 -33.57
N THR A 224 16.24 3.36 -33.66
CA THR A 224 16.13 2.11 -34.42
C THR A 224 15.14 1.15 -33.75
N PHE A 225 15.23 1.00 -32.42
CA PHE A 225 14.37 0.10 -31.66
C PHE A 225 12.89 0.52 -31.70
N PHE A 226 12.61 1.82 -31.68
CA PHE A 226 11.26 2.38 -31.78
C PHE A 226 10.81 2.63 -33.21
N LEU A 227 11.60 2.26 -34.21
CA LEU A 227 11.23 2.38 -35.63
C LEU A 227 10.86 3.82 -36.03
N THR A 228 11.58 4.83 -35.51
CA THR A 228 11.28 6.26 -35.74
C THR A 228 11.27 6.68 -37.21
N GLY A 229 11.90 5.90 -38.09
CA GLY A 229 11.84 6.09 -39.54
C GLY A 229 10.44 5.87 -40.16
N ASN A 230 9.51 5.22 -39.45
CA ASN A 230 8.13 5.06 -39.87
C ASN A 230 7.16 5.44 -38.73
N PRO A 231 6.53 6.64 -38.78
CA PRO A 231 5.67 7.14 -37.73
C PRO A 231 4.53 6.17 -37.36
N THR A 232 3.88 5.57 -38.36
CA THR A 232 2.74 4.65 -38.12
C THR A 232 3.15 3.37 -37.42
N LEU A 233 4.34 2.83 -37.74
CA LEU A 233 4.86 1.66 -37.04
C LEU A 233 5.30 1.99 -35.63
N ASN A 234 5.90 3.17 -35.41
CA ASN A 234 6.28 3.64 -34.08
C ASN A 234 5.05 3.80 -33.17
N GLU A 235 3.99 4.46 -33.66
CA GLU A 235 2.73 4.64 -32.92
C GLU A 235 2.06 3.32 -32.53
N PHE A 236 2.21 2.26 -33.32
CA PHE A 236 1.67 0.95 -33.00
C PHE A 236 2.61 0.11 -32.12
N TRP A 237 3.91 0.12 -32.40
CA TRP A 237 4.92 -0.70 -31.73
C TRP A 237 5.19 -0.22 -30.30
N SER A 238 5.33 1.10 -30.12
CA SER A 238 5.73 1.67 -28.84
C SER A 238 4.74 1.42 -27.70
N PRO A 239 3.40 1.51 -27.87
CA PRO A 239 2.44 1.15 -26.81
C PRO A 239 2.46 -0.33 -26.40
N LEU A 240 2.89 -1.23 -27.29
CA LEU A 240 3.02 -2.65 -26.97
C LEU A 240 4.31 -2.94 -26.19
N VAL A 241 5.39 -2.26 -26.55
CA VAL A 241 6.70 -2.50 -25.95
C VAL A 241 6.92 -1.69 -24.68
N GLY A 242 6.28 -0.53 -24.55
CA GLY A 242 6.36 0.32 -23.36
C GLY A 242 6.16 -0.44 -22.05
N PRO A 243 5.04 -1.17 -21.86
CA PRO A 243 4.82 -1.94 -20.63
C PRO A 243 5.86 -3.05 -20.42
N ILE A 244 6.45 -3.61 -21.49
CA ILE A 244 7.52 -4.62 -21.40
C ILE A 244 8.81 -3.98 -20.88
N ILE A 245 9.19 -2.80 -21.39
CA ILE A 245 10.37 -2.08 -20.89
C ILE A 245 10.16 -1.73 -19.42
N SER A 246 8.97 -1.26 -19.04
CA SER A 246 8.60 -0.97 -17.65
C SER A 246 8.71 -2.20 -16.77
N MET A 247 8.18 -3.35 -17.22
CA MET A 247 8.28 -4.63 -16.53
C MET A 247 9.74 -5.06 -16.25
N LEU A 248 10.65 -4.75 -17.18
CA LEU A 248 12.07 -5.07 -17.11
C LEU A 248 12.92 -4.00 -16.39
N SER A 249 12.39 -2.80 -16.16
CA SER A 249 13.11 -1.73 -15.45
C SER A 249 13.22 -2.02 -13.94
N PHE A 250 12.29 -2.81 -13.39
CA PHE A 250 12.14 -3.06 -11.95
C PHE A 250 11.93 -1.78 -11.12
N VAL A 251 11.55 -0.68 -11.76
CA VAL A 251 11.34 0.61 -11.11
C VAL A 251 9.84 0.83 -10.89
N CYS A 252 9.48 1.50 -9.79
CA CYS A 252 8.11 1.92 -9.50
C CYS A 252 7.65 3.06 -10.43
N SER A 253 6.34 3.40 -10.41
CA SER A 253 5.76 4.45 -11.27
C SER A 253 6.53 5.78 -11.21
N ILE A 254 6.88 6.25 -10.01
CA ILE A 254 7.63 7.51 -9.82
C ILE A 254 9.03 7.42 -10.43
N GLY A 255 9.77 6.34 -10.17
CA GLY A 255 11.11 6.18 -10.71
C GLY A 255 11.13 5.86 -12.21
N ASN A 256 10.01 5.41 -12.78
CA ASN A 256 9.86 5.23 -14.22
C ASN A 256 9.78 6.58 -14.95
N VAL A 257 9.33 7.67 -14.34
CA VAL A 257 9.22 8.96 -15.05
C VAL A 257 10.56 9.48 -15.59
N PRO A 258 11.66 9.47 -14.81
CA PRO A 258 13.01 9.71 -15.34
C PRO A 258 13.33 8.87 -16.58
N LEU A 259 13.04 7.58 -16.53
CA LEU A 259 13.28 6.66 -17.64
C LEU A 259 12.36 6.95 -18.83
N ALA A 260 11.11 7.32 -18.59
CA ALA A 260 10.17 7.77 -19.60
C ALA A 260 10.73 8.98 -20.38
N ALA A 261 11.34 9.95 -19.69
CA ALA A 261 12.00 11.08 -20.34
C ALA A 261 13.19 10.66 -21.22
N VAL A 262 13.97 9.66 -20.81
CA VAL A 262 15.06 9.10 -21.62
C VAL A 262 14.50 8.42 -22.88
N LEU A 263 13.46 7.61 -22.73
CA LEU A 263 12.82 6.92 -23.85
C LEU A 263 12.14 7.91 -24.81
N TRP A 264 11.53 8.98 -24.29
CA TRP A 264 10.95 10.07 -25.06
C TRP A 264 11.99 10.78 -25.91
N ASN A 265 13.15 11.10 -25.34
CA ASN A 265 14.29 11.63 -26.09
C ASN A 265 14.84 10.62 -27.12
N GLY A 266 14.70 9.33 -26.82
CA GLY A 266 15.00 8.21 -27.72
C GLY A 266 14.02 8.01 -28.88
N GLY A 267 12.89 8.72 -28.89
CA GLY A 267 11.89 8.66 -29.97
C GLY A 267 10.79 7.61 -29.80
N ILE A 268 10.52 7.13 -28.59
CA ILE A 268 9.28 6.37 -28.32
C ILE A 268 8.04 7.24 -28.64
N SER A 269 6.97 6.67 -29.18
CA SER A 269 5.73 7.44 -29.42
C SER A 269 5.10 7.96 -28.12
N PHE A 270 4.25 8.97 -28.25
CA PHE A 270 3.53 9.58 -27.13
C PHE A 270 2.70 8.53 -26.37
N GLY A 271 1.91 7.74 -27.10
CA GLY A 271 1.15 6.62 -26.52
C GLY A 271 2.05 5.53 -25.90
N GLY A 272 3.25 5.34 -26.45
CA GLY A 272 4.27 4.46 -25.91
C GLY A 272 4.75 4.88 -24.52
N VAL A 273 5.06 6.17 -24.33
CA VAL A 273 5.41 6.72 -23.02
C VAL A 273 4.30 6.47 -22.00
N ILE A 274 3.05 6.77 -22.37
CA ILE A 274 1.90 6.60 -21.49
C ILE A 274 1.73 5.13 -21.08
N SER A 275 1.81 4.20 -22.03
CA SER A 275 1.75 2.76 -21.73
C SER A 275 2.92 2.28 -20.84
N PHE A 276 4.10 2.88 -21.00
CA PHE A 276 5.28 2.57 -20.20
C PHE A 276 5.14 3.03 -18.75
N ILE A 277 4.61 4.24 -18.53
CA ILE A 277 4.36 4.80 -17.18
C ILE A 277 3.39 3.89 -16.41
N PHE A 278 2.31 3.46 -17.06
CA PHE A 278 1.32 2.56 -16.45
C PHE A 278 1.86 1.15 -16.15
N GLY A 279 2.99 0.75 -16.73
CA GLY A 279 3.56 -0.60 -16.58
C GLY A 279 4.11 -0.96 -15.19
N ASP A 280 4.08 -0.02 -14.24
CA ASP A 280 4.67 -0.17 -12.92
C ASP A 280 4.05 -1.30 -12.07
N LEU A 281 2.79 -1.66 -12.32
CA LEU A 281 2.08 -2.74 -11.61
C LEU A 281 2.29 -4.13 -12.21
N ILE A 282 2.99 -4.24 -13.34
CA ILE A 282 3.32 -5.54 -13.97
C ILE A 282 4.81 -5.88 -13.86
N ILE A 283 5.59 -5.14 -13.07
CA ILE A 283 6.99 -5.48 -12.81
C ILE A 283 7.12 -6.83 -12.11
N LEU A 284 8.22 -7.54 -12.37
CA LEU A 284 8.45 -8.89 -11.85
C LEU A 284 8.32 -9.01 -10.31
N PRO A 285 8.80 -8.07 -9.49
CA PRO A 285 8.58 -8.10 -8.04
C PRO A 285 7.10 -8.06 -7.64
N ILE A 286 6.31 -7.19 -8.27
CA ILE A 286 4.88 -7.04 -8.00
C ILE A 286 4.12 -8.29 -8.46
N LEU A 287 4.45 -8.85 -9.62
CA LEU A 287 3.89 -10.12 -10.08
C LEU A 287 4.19 -11.25 -9.10
N ASN A 288 5.39 -11.30 -8.52
CA ASN A 288 5.73 -12.26 -7.49
C ASN A 288 4.90 -12.05 -6.21
N ILE A 289 4.60 -10.80 -5.84
CA ILE A 289 3.69 -10.49 -4.73
C ILE A 289 2.26 -10.93 -5.04
N TYR A 290 1.71 -10.62 -6.22
CA TYR A 290 0.40 -11.14 -6.64
C TYR A 290 0.36 -12.67 -6.61
N ARG A 291 1.44 -13.34 -7.05
CA ARG A 291 1.55 -14.80 -7.00
C ARG A 291 1.47 -15.31 -5.56
N LYS A 292 2.12 -14.64 -4.61
CA LYS A 292 2.04 -14.98 -3.18
C LYS A 292 0.65 -14.71 -2.60
N TYR A 293 0.05 -13.56 -2.92
CA TYR A 293 -1.23 -13.10 -2.36
C TYR A 293 -2.45 -13.80 -2.93
N TYR A 294 -2.49 -13.99 -4.25
CA TYR A 294 -3.68 -14.45 -4.97
C TYR A 294 -3.47 -15.76 -5.73
N GLY A 295 -2.23 -16.25 -5.78
CA GLY A 295 -1.85 -17.49 -6.46
C GLY A 295 -1.37 -17.26 -7.89
N GLY A 296 -0.60 -18.21 -8.42
CA GLY A 296 0.04 -18.07 -9.74
C GLY A 296 -0.92 -17.88 -10.90
N ARG A 297 -2.08 -18.56 -10.89
CA ARG A 297 -3.09 -18.39 -11.95
C ARG A 297 -3.69 -16.98 -11.95
N MET A 298 -3.97 -16.41 -10.78
CA MET A 298 -4.49 -15.05 -10.68
C MET A 298 -3.41 -14.03 -11.07
N SER A 299 -2.16 -14.24 -10.65
CA SER A 299 -1.04 -13.38 -11.04
C SER A 299 -0.83 -13.33 -12.56
N LEU A 300 -0.85 -14.47 -13.25
CA LEU A 300 -0.76 -14.52 -14.71
C LEU A 300 -1.96 -13.86 -15.40
N TYR A 301 -3.16 -14.04 -14.82
CA TYR A 301 -4.36 -13.36 -15.30
C TYR A 301 -4.21 -11.85 -15.18
N LEU A 302 -3.82 -11.34 -14.01
CA LEU A 302 -3.58 -9.91 -13.78
C LEU A 302 -2.51 -9.37 -14.74
N LEU A 303 -1.40 -10.08 -14.94
CA LEU A 303 -0.39 -9.72 -15.94
C LEU A 303 -1.01 -9.52 -17.32
N GLY A 304 -1.73 -10.52 -17.83
CA GLY A 304 -2.30 -10.48 -19.18
C GLY A 304 -3.35 -9.38 -19.35
N THR A 305 -4.28 -9.25 -18.41
CA THR A 305 -5.34 -8.23 -18.49
C THR A 305 -4.81 -6.82 -18.32
N SER A 306 -3.86 -6.63 -17.40
CA SER A 306 -3.30 -5.31 -17.13
C SER A 306 -2.39 -4.87 -18.26
N TYR A 307 -1.54 -5.76 -18.79
CA TYR A 307 -0.75 -5.49 -20.00
C TYR A 307 -1.64 -5.05 -21.17
N ALA A 308 -2.72 -5.81 -21.45
CA ALA A 308 -3.65 -5.47 -22.51
C ALA A 308 -4.33 -4.10 -22.27
N ALA A 309 -4.77 -3.82 -21.05
CA ALA A 309 -5.39 -2.54 -20.70
C ALA A 309 -4.41 -1.37 -20.87
N MET A 310 -3.15 -1.51 -20.43
CA MET A 310 -2.10 -0.49 -20.55
C MET A 310 -1.77 -0.19 -22.01
N ALA A 311 -1.56 -1.23 -22.82
CA ALA A 311 -1.22 -1.07 -24.23
C ALA A 311 -2.38 -0.43 -25.02
N VAL A 312 -3.62 -0.88 -24.78
CA VAL A 312 -4.81 -0.30 -25.42
C VAL A 312 -5.04 1.13 -24.95
N ALA A 313 -4.87 1.43 -23.66
CA ALA A 313 -5.00 2.79 -23.15
C ALA A 313 -3.96 3.72 -23.78
N GLY A 314 -2.68 3.31 -23.83
CA GLY A 314 -1.61 4.08 -24.47
C GLY A 314 -1.89 4.31 -25.96
N PHE A 315 -2.34 3.29 -26.68
CA PHE A 315 -2.70 3.41 -28.10
C PHE A 315 -3.86 4.39 -28.32
N LEU A 316 -4.94 4.26 -27.55
CA LEU A 316 -6.13 5.11 -27.70
C LEU A 316 -5.87 6.57 -27.31
N ILE A 317 -5.14 6.81 -26.21
CA ILE A 317 -4.76 8.16 -25.78
C ILE A 317 -3.77 8.78 -26.77
N GLY A 318 -2.78 8.01 -27.23
CA GLY A 318 -1.84 8.43 -28.25
C GLY A 318 -2.54 8.93 -29.52
N GLY A 319 -3.41 8.08 -30.09
CA GLY A 319 -4.20 8.43 -31.25
C GLY A 319 -5.13 9.61 -31.01
N ALA A 320 -5.79 9.69 -29.85
CA ALA A 320 -6.68 10.80 -29.53
C ALA A 320 -5.94 12.14 -29.45
N PHE A 321 -4.78 12.19 -28.79
CA PHE A 321 -3.99 13.42 -28.68
C PHE A 321 -3.42 13.86 -30.02
N GLN A 322 -3.02 12.90 -30.86
CA GLN A 322 -2.52 13.19 -32.20
C GLN A 322 -3.62 13.72 -33.12
N LEU A 323 -4.81 13.12 -33.08
CA LEU A 323 -5.99 13.61 -33.84
C LEU A 323 -6.43 15.01 -33.41
N LEU A 324 -6.28 15.34 -32.13
CA LEU A 324 -6.59 16.66 -31.58
C LEU A 324 -5.47 17.69 -31.78
N GLY A 325 -4.32 17.30 -32.34
CA GLY A 325 -3.13 18.17 -32.45
C GLY A 325 -2.56 18.60 -31.09
N LEU A 326 -2.81 17.81 -30.05
CA LEU A 326 -2.34 18.05 -28.68
C LEU A 326 -1.06 17.29 -28.34
N ALA A 327 -0.63 16.35 -29.19
CA ALA A 327 0.60 15.60 -28.98
C ALA A 327 1.83 16.54 -29.09
N PRO A 328 2.82 16.46 -28.19
CA PRO A 328 4.01 17.30 -28.28
C PRO A 328 4.82 17.01 -29.55
N GLU A 329 5.22 18.06 -30.26
CA GLU A 329 6.02 17.97 -31.50
C GLU A 329 7.54 17.82 -31.25
N HIS A 330 8.00 18.00 -30.01
CA HIS A 330 9.41 17.99 -29.66
C HIS A 330 9.76 16.88 -28.65
N HIS A 331 10.80 16.11 -28.97
CA HIS A 331 11.32 15.02 -28.14
C HIS A 331 12.39 15.46 -27.13
N HIS A 332 12.85 16.73 -27.19
CA HIS A 332 13.98 17.18 -26.40
C HIS A 332 13.57 17.55 -24.97
N VAL A 333 14.07 16.82 -23.99
CA VAL A 333 13.88 17.10 -22.57
C VAL A 333 15.16 17.74 -22.03
N ALA A 334 15.13 19.04 -21.71
CA ALA A 334 16.31 19.81 -21.32
C ALA A 334 16.90 19.43 -19.93
N VAL A 335 16.17 18.64 -19.15
CA VAL A 335 16.48 18.34 -17.74
C VAL A 335 17.79 17.56 -17.56
N PHE A 336 18.27 16.86 -18.59
CA PHE A 336 19.49 16.06 -18.50
C PHE A 336 20.79 16.87 -18.50
N GLU A 337 20.75 18.12 -18.98
CA GLU A 337 21.96 18.91 -19.26
C GLU A 337 22.04 20.20 -18.45
N THR A 338 20.92 20.68 -17.90
CA THR A 338 20.88 21.93 -17.14
C THR A 338 21.28 21.73 -15.70
N ALA A 339 22.40 22.35 -15.30
CA ALA A 339 22.80 22.41 -13.90
C ALA A 339 21.74 23.14 -13.05
N PRO A 340 21.61 22.79 -11.75
CA PRO A 340 20.74 23.51 -10.83
C PRO A 340 20.99 25.02 -10.88
N SER A 341 19.94 25.79 -11.15
CA SER A 341 19.98 27.24 -11.19
C SER A 341 19.14 27.82 -10.04
N LEU A 342 19.36 29.09 -9.69
CA LEU A 342 18.54 29.81 -8.69
C LEU A 342 17.18 30.18 -9.30
N ASN A 343 16.34 29.17 -9.49
CA ASN A 343 14.98 29.28 -10.01
C ASN A 343 13.95 28.91 -8.93
N TYR A 344 12.67 28.84 -9.32
CA TYR A 344 11.59 28.46 -8.42
C TYR A 344 11.76 27.02 -7.89
N THR A 345 12.26 26.07 -8.70
CA THR A 345 12.55 24.69 -8.27
C THR A 345 13.49 24.69 -7.08
N THR A 346 14.59 25.45 -7.14
CA THR A 346 15.56 25.54 -6.04
C THR A 346 14.93 26.14 -4.78
N VAL A 347 14.11 27.19 -4.91
CA VAL A 347 13.41 27.78 -3.75
C VAL A 347 12.44 26.78 -3.11
N LEU A 348 11.64 26.08 -3.92
CA LEU A 348 10.71 25.06 -3.44
C LEU A 348 11.45 23.88 -2.80
N ASN A 349 12.56 23.42 -3.39
CA ASN A 349 13.41 22.38 -2.80
C ASN A 349 13.88 22.78 -1.40
N MET A 350 14.34 24.02 -1.22
CA MET A 350 14.77 24.49 0.10
C MET A 350 13.61 24.52 1.13
N ILE A 351 12.41 24.94 0.71
CA ILE A 351 11.21 24.94 1.57
C ILE A 351 10.85 23.51 1.98
N PHE A 352 10.78 22.59 1.02
CA PHE A 352 10.41 21.20 1.30
C PHE A 352 11.49 20.45 2.08
N LEU A 353 12.77 20.74 1.87
CA LEU A 353 13.87 20.21 2.69
C LEU A 353 13.75 20.68 4.15
N ALA A 354 13.42 21.96 4.37
CA ALA A 354 13.16 22.47 5.72
C ALA A 354 11.95 21.80 6.38
N LEU A 355 10.86 21.61 5.62
CA LEU A 355 9.67 20.90 6.10
C LEU A 355 9.97 19.43 6.44
N MET A 356 10.70 18.74 5.56
CA MET A 356 11.18 17.38 5.80
C MET A 356 12.01 17.33 7.07
N ALA A 357 12.95 18.26 7.27
CA ALA A 357 13.76 18.31 8.49
C ALA A 357 12.89 18.47 9.77
N VAL A 358 11.85 19.30 9.71
CA VAL A 358 10.90 19.47 10.83
C VAL A 358 10.10 18.19 11.09
N LEU A 359 9.57 17.55 10.04
CA LEU A 359 8.89 16.26 10.17
C LEU A 359 9.84 15.16 10.65
N GLY A 360 11.10 15.20 10.25
CA GLY A 360 12.14 14.25 10.63
C GLY A 360 12.53 14.40 12.08
N TRP A 361 12.69 15.63 12.55
CA TRP A 361 12.87 15.91 13.97
C TRP A 361 11.70 15.36 14.79
N ARG A 362 10.46 15.60 14.36
CA ARG A 362 9.28 15.01 15.02
C ARG A 362 9.34 13.49 15.01
N PHE A 363 9.64 12.88 13.87
CA PHE A 363 9.71 11.43 13.69
C PHE A 363 10.73 10.78 14.65
N LEU A 364 11.94 11.34 14.70
CA LEU A 364 13.02 10.86 15.56
C LEU A 364 12.69 11.02 17.05
N THR A 365 12.04 12.11 17.44
CA THR A 365 11.68 12.38 18.85
C THR A 365 10.46 11.62 19.35
N THR A 366 9.65 11.04 18.46
CA THR A 366 8.39 10.36 18.82
C THR A 366 8.41 8.85 18.61
N GLY A 367 9.61 8.26 18.46
CA GLY A 367 9.79 6.80 18.39
C GLY A 367 9.85 6.21 16.99
N GLY A 368 9.94 7.05 15.95
CA GLY A 368 10.02 6.63 14.54
C GLY A 368 11.08 5.56 14.23
N PRO A 369 12.33 5.65 14.73
CA PRO A 369 13.34 4.62 14.51
C PRO A 369 12.95 3.24 15.09
N GLY A 370 12.25 3.21 16.22
CA GLY A 370 11.74 1.98 16.80
C GLY A 370 10.69 1.34 15.91
N MET A 371 9.81 2.15 15.32
CA MET A 371 8.81 1.70 14.36
C MET A 371 9.45 1.14 13.08
N LEU A 372 10.46 1.80 12.50
CA LEU A 372 11.15 1.28 11.30
C LEU A 372 11.88 -0.05 11.56
N ARG A 373 12.48 -0.20 12.75
CA ARG A 373 13.09 -1.49 13.14
C ARG A 373 12.05 -2.58 13.30
N ALA A 374 10.94 -2.29 13.98
CA ALA A 374 9.83 -3.23 14.13
C ALA A 374 9.28 -3.69 12.77
N MET A 375 9.37 -2.82 11.76
CA MET A 375 9.00 -3.12 10.40
C MET A 375 10.04 -3.96 9.62
N ALA A 376 11.33 -3.72 9.83
CA ALA A 376 12.40 -4.45 9.15
C ALA A 376 12.55 -5.90 9.63
N LEU A 377 11.89 -6.29 10.73
CA LEU A 377 11.93 -7.65 11.27
C LEU A 377 11.10 -8.61 10.38
N PRO A 378 11.66 -9.76 9.98
CA PRO A 378 10.92 -10.77 9.21
C PRO A 378 9.70 -11.27 9.98
N ALA A 379 8.57 -11.41 9.27
CA ALA A 379 7.28 -11.75 9.82
C ALA A 379 7.16 -13.16 10.47
N GLY A 380 8.26 -13.91 10.59
CA GLY A 380 8.35 -15.12 11.40
C GLY A 380 8.51 -14.85 12.90
N HIS A 381 8.72 -13.60 13.32
CA HIS A 381 8.85 -13.18 14.72
C HIS A 381 7.68 -12.30 15.22
N HIS A 382 6.51 -12.35 14.57
CA HIS A 382 5.31 -11.69 15.11
C HIS A 382 4.57 -12.53 16.16
N GLU A 383 5.05 -13.73 16.48
CA GLU A 383 4.66 -14.40 17.71
C GLU A 383 5.42 -13.75 18.87
N ALA A 384 4.66 -12.94 19.63
CA ALA A 384 5.00 -12.33 20.92
C ALA A 384 5.76 -10.98 20.94
N MET A 385 5.45 -10.02 20.08
CA MET A 385 5.70 -8.62 20.47
C MET A 385 4.77 -8.28 21.65
N VAL A 386 5.32 -7.78 22.75
CA VAL A 386 4.57 -7.47 23.99
C VAL A 386 4.50 -5.96 24.20
N ARG A 387 3.54 -5.49 25.00
CA ARG A 387 3.43 -4.07 25.34
C ARG A 387 4.07 -3.78 26.69
N ASP A 388 4.85 -2.71 26.75
CA ASP A 388 5.29 -2.11 28.00
C ASP A 388 4.04 -1.67 28.81
N PRO A 389 3.79 -2.22 30.02
CA PRO A 389 2.61 -1.92 30.81
C PRO A 389 2.50 -0.46 31.29
N VAL A 390 3.61 0.28 31.32
CA VAL A 390 3.66 1.66 31.84
C VAL A 390 3.35 2.67 30.74
N CYS A 391 3.99 2.53 29.57
CA CYS A 391 3.87 3.51 28.48
C CYS A 391 3.09 3.01 27.26
N GLY A 392 2.83 1.70 27.16
CA GLY A 392 2.13 1.07 26.03
C GLY A 392 2.98 0.88 24.78
N MET A 393 4.28 1.18 24.84
CA MET A 393 5.23 0.97 23.73
C MET A 393 5.39 -0.52 23.42
N THR A 394 5.53 -0.86 22.14
CA THR A 394 5.72 -2.26 21.72
C THR A 394 7.19 -2.64 21.90
N VAL A 395 7.43 -3.75 22.59
CA VAL A 395 8.77 -4.26 22.95
C VAL A 395 8.90 -5.69 22.44
N ASP A 396 10.09 -6.03 21.96
CA ASP A 396 10.46 -7.38 21.56
C ASP A 396 11.06 -8.14 22.77
N PRO A 397 10.40 -9.19 23.28
CA PRO A 397 10.91 -10.01 24.39
C PRO A 397 12.28 -10.64 24.15
N ALA A 398 12.66 -10.90 22.90
CA ALA A 398 13.93 -11.56 22.56
C ALA A 398 15.12 -10.61 22.69
N THR A 399 14.89 -9.30 22.56
CA THR A 399 15.95 -8.27 22.57
C THR A 399 15.81 -7.26 23.72
N ALA A 400 14.75 -7.34 24.51
CA ALA A 400 14.51 -6.47 25.64
C ALA A 400 15.58 -6.61 26.74
N HIS A 401 16.31 -5.53 26.97
CA HIS A 401 17.28 -5.43 28.06
C HIS A 401 16.62 -5.32 29.44
N GLU A 402 15.42 -4.73 29.50
CA GLU A 402 14.71 -4.43 30.75
C GLU A 402 13.48 -5.34 30.89
N LYS A 403 13.46 -6.16 31.95
CA LYS A 403 12.37 -7.12 32.23
C LYS A 403 12.20 -7.36 33.73
N VAL A 404 11.00 -7.74 34.16
CA VAL A 404 10.65 -8.04 35.55
C VAL A 404 9.68 -9.22 35.60
N ASP A 405 9.98 -10.19 36.46
CA ASP A 405 9.08 -11.30 36.75
C ASP A 405 8.13 -10.91 37.90
N TYR A 406 6.83 -10.89 37.63
CA TYR A 406 5.81 -10.54 38.63
C TYR A 406 4.60 -11.48 38.52
N ARG A 407 4.24 -12.15 39.62
CA ARG A 407 3.11 -13.11 39.71
C ARG A 407 3.15 -14.22 38.63
N GLY A 408 4.34 -14.75 38.35
CA GLY A 408 4.53 -15.85 37.40
C GLY A 408 4.43 -15.44 35.92
N SER A 409 4.45 -14.14 35.62
CA SER A 409 4.54 -13.61 34.26
C SER A 409 5.73 -12.66 34.13
N THR A 410 6.48 -12.76 33.03
CA THR A 410 7.58 -11.86 32.70
C THR A 410 7.04 -10.65 31.94
N TYR A 411 7.29 -9.45 32.46
CA TYR A 411 6.96 -8.17 31.82
C TYR A 411 8.22 -7.53 31.26
N TYR A 412 8.09 -6.88 30.10
CA TYR A 412 9.20 -6.29 29.36
C TYR A 412 8.98 -4.79 29.18
N PHE A 413 10.06 -4.00 29.25
CA PHE A 413 9.99 -2.54 29.31
C PHE A 413 10.86 -1.88 28.23
N CYS A 414 10.41 -0.72 27.74
CA CYS A 414 11.12 0.03 26.72
C CYS A 414 12.34 0.80 27.28
N SER A 415 12.42 0.98 28.60
CA SER A 415 13.48 1.71 29.28
C SER A 415 13.58 1.33 30.76
N ALA A 416 14.74 1.57 31.36
CA ALA A 416 14.96 1.42 32.81
C ALA A 416 14.00 2.29 33.64
N GLY A 417 13.57 3.44 33.09
CA GLY A 417 12.57 4.31 33.72
C GLY A 417 11.19 3.66 33.82
N CYS A 418 10.72 3.00 32.76
CA CYS A 418 9.45 2.25 32.77
C CYS A 418 9.54 1.03 33.69
N ARG A 419 10.68 0.32 33.71
CA ARG A 419 10.92 -0.78 34.66
C ARG A 419 10.80 -0.33 36.12
N SER A 420 11.55 0.69 36.50
CA SER A 420 11.55 1.24 37.87
C SER A 420 10.16 1.75 38.28
N THR A 421 9.46 2.41 37.34
CA THR A 421 8.09 2.88 37.55
C THR A 421 7.11 1.72 37.79
N PHE A 422 7.25 0.61 37.04
CA PHE A 422 6.46 -0.60 37.25
C PHE A 422 6.76 -1.26 38.60
N GLU A 423 8.03 -1.44 38.96
CA GLU A 423 8.45 -2.05 40.24
C GLU A 423 7.94 -1.28 41.46
N SER A 424 7.83 0.06 41.35
CA SER A 424 7.34 0.91 42.44
C SER A 424 5.87 0.65 42.81
N ASN A 425 5.04 0.28 41.83
CA ASN A 425 3.65 -0.07 42.06
C ASN A 425 3.09 -0.87 40.85
N PRO A 426 3.34 -2.20 40.80
CA PRO A 426 2.94 -3.02 39.65
C PRO A 426 1.43 -3.17 39.49
N ALA A 427 0.70 -3.20 40.61
CA ALA A 427 -0.73 -3.47 40.62
C ALA A 427 -1.54 -2.41 39.85
N GLN A 428 -1.09 -1.15 39.81
CA GLN A 428 -1.76 -0.07 39.08
C GLN A 428 -1.71 -0.26 37.56
N TYR A 429 -0.67 -0.93 37.04
CA TYR A 429 -0.47 -1.17 35.61
C TYR A 429 -1.04 -2.50 35.14
N LEU A 430 -1.42 -3.37 36.08
CA LEU A 430 -1.93 -4.73 35.82
C LEU A 430 -3.44 -4.87 36.09
N ALA A 431 -4.12 -3.80 36.48
CA ALA A 431 -5.56 -3.80 36.64
C ALA A 431 -6.27 -3.85 35.27
N PRO A 432 -7.35 -4.63 35.11
CA PRO A 432 -8.13 -4.63 33.88
C PRO A 432 -8.70 -3.22 33.65
N ALA A 433 -8.63 -2.73 32.41
CA ALA A 433 -9.05 -1.40 31.98
C ALA A 433 -10.58 -1.16 32.12
N ARG A 434 -11.09 -1.15 33.34
CA ARG A 434 -12.50 -0.93 33.66
C ARG A 434 -12.72 -0.05 34.90
N ALA A 435 -11.79 0.87 35.17
CA ALA A 435 -11.88 1.79 36.32
C ALA A 435 -11.59 3.26 35.96
N LEU A 436 -12.23 3.77 34.91
CA LEU A 436 -12.30 5.21 34.62
C LEU A 436 -13.70 5.63 34.11
N VAL A 437 -14.78 5.13 34.73
CA VAL A 437 -16.10 5.80 34.75
C VAL A 437 -16.77 5.46 36.08
N GLY A 438 -17.18 6.47 36.83
CA GLY A 438 -17.71 6.34 38.19
C GLY A 438 -19.19 5.97 38.33
N HIS A 439 -19.57 5.83 39.61
CA HIS A 439 -20.89 5.68 40.24
C HIS A 439 -21.46 4.26 40.51
N ALA A 440 -21.20 3.82 41.76
CA ALA A 440 -22.13 3.37 42.80
C ALA A 440 -23.42 2.58 42.42
N MET A 441 -23.53 1.34 42.93
CA MET A 441 -24.59 0.81 43.84
C MET A 441 -24.84 -0.70 43.64
N HIS A 442 -24.75 -1.45 44.76
CA HIS A 442 -25.40 -2.72 45.17
C HIS A 442 -25.40 -4.00 44.30
N GLY A 443 -24.95 -5.10 44.94
CA GLY A 443 -25.80 -6.29 45.14
C GLY A 443 -25.36 -7.62 44.51
N GLY A 444 -24.86 -8.54 45.35
CA GLY A 444 -25.32 -9.94 45.44
C GLY A 444 -25.11 -10.95 44.30
N ASP A 445 -24.21 -11.90 44.58
CA ASP A 445 -24.27 -13.34 44.28
C ASP A 445 -24.03 -13.93 42.87
N GLN A 446 -22.92 -14.70 42.86
CA GLN A 446 -22.66 -16.04 42.31
C GLN A 446 -22.66 -16.33 40.79
N MET A 447 -21.52 -16.93 40.40
CA MET A 447 -21.31 -18.07 39.50
C MET A 447 -20.60 -17.88 38.14
N GLU A 448 -19.52 -18.69 38.05
CA GLU A 448 -18.93 -19.38 36.91
C GLU A 448 -17.93 -18.69 35.96
N SER A 449 -16.66 -19.06 36.20
CA SER A 449 -15.55 -19.00 35.26
C SER A 449 -15.75 -19.98 34.09
N ASN A 450 -15.87 -19.48 32.87
CA ASN A 450 -14.83 -19.66 31.84
C ASN A 450 -15.27 -18.99 30.54
N GLY A 451 -14.43 -18.07 30.06
CA GLY A 451 -14.69 -17.15 28.95
C GLY A 451 -14.75 -17.79 27.56
N THR A 452 -14.87 -19.11 27.44
CA THR A 452 -14.96 -19.81 26.16
C THR A 452 -16.08 -20.86 26.15
N ALA A 453 -16.65 -21.09 24.96
CA ALA A 453 -17.69 -22.07 24.63
C ALA A 453 -17.24 -22.88 23.41
N ILE A 454 -17.76 -24.09 23.23
CA ILE A 454 -17.51 -24.91 22.03
C ILE A 454 -18.67 -24.72 21.06
N ASP A 455 -18.38 -24.42 19.79
CA ASP A 455 -19.37 -24.37 18.72
C ASP A 455 -19.94 -25.78 18.49
N PRO A 456 -21.25 -26.01 18.68
CA PRO A 456 -21.85 -27.35 18.60
C PRO A 456 -21.96 -27.90 17.18
N VAL A 457 -21.75 -27.08 16.13
CA VAL A 457 -21.82 -27.52 14.73
C VAL A 457 -20.46 -28.00 14.23
N CYS A 458 -19.36 -27.37 14.67
CA CYS A 458 -18.02 -27.67 14.15
C CYS A 458 -16.97 -28.03 15.22
N GLY A 459 -17.28 -27.88 16.51
CA GLY A 459 -16.39 -28.21 17.63
C GLY A 459 -15.33 -27.14 17.95
N MET A 460 -15.39 -25.97 17.31
CA MET A 460 -14.39 -24.91 17.49
C MET A 460 -14.61 -24.13 18.79
N THR A 461 -13.54 -23.81 19.52
CA THR A 461 -13.61 -22.97 20.73
C THR A 461 -13.85 -21.51 20.37
N VAL A 462 -14.88 -20.91 20.96
CA VAL A 462 -15.35 -19.53 20.76
C VAL A 462 -15.29 -18.79 22.08
N ASP A 463 -14.75 -17.57 22.09
CA ASP A 463 -14.78 -16.71 23.28
C ASP A 463 -16.20 -16.14 23.49
N LYS A 464 -16.80 -16.39 24.66
CA LYS A 464 -18.18 -15.97 24.99
C LYS A 464 -18.34 -14.45 25.06
N GLN A 465 -17.27 -13.70 25.33
CA GLN A 465 -17.29 -12.25 25.46
C GLN A 465 -17.19 -11.53 24.11
N THR A 466 -16.62 -12.18 23.10
CA THR A 466 -16.43 -11.60 21.75
C THR A 466 -17.26 -12.28 20.66
N ALA A 467 -17.97 -13.37 20.98
CA ALA A 467 -18.83 -14.09 20.04
C ALA A 467 -19.95 -13.22 19.45
N GLU A 468 -19.80 -12.88 18.17
CA GLU A 468 -20.81 -12.17 17.38
C GLU A 468 -22.04 -13.05 17.07
N TYR A 469 -21.83 -14.36 16.89
CA TYR A 469 -22.87 -15.31 16.49
C TYR A 469 -23.33 -16.16 17.69
N ARG A 470 -24.59 -15.98 18.10
CA ARG A 470 -25.21 -16.69 19.22
C ARG A 470 -26.68 -17.00 18.97
N SER A 471 -27.18 -18.08 19.57
CA SER A 471 -28.59 -18.47 19.58
C SER A 471 -29.01 -18.89 20.98
N PHE A 472 -30.20 -18.49 21.42
CA PHE A 472 -30.75 -18.82 22.73
C PHE A 472 -31.88 -19.85 22.59
N ARG A 473 -31.75 -21.01 23.24
CA ARG A 473 -32.69 -22.13 23.16
C ARG A 473 -32.67 -22.92 24.47
N GLY A 474 -33.84 -23.34 24.96
CA GLY A 474 -33.93 -24.23 26.14
C GLY A 474 -33.35 -23.65 27.44
N GLY A 475 -33.20 -22.33 27.55
CA GLY A 475 -32.57 -21.68 28.71
C GLY A 475 -31.05 -21.49 28.61
N GLU A 476 -30.41 -21.99 27.54
CA GLU A 476 -28.97 -21.89 27.32
C GLU A 476 -28.62 -21.01 26.11
N THR A 477 -27.44 -20.36 26.17
CA THR A 477 -26.87 -19.59 25.05
C THR A 477 -25.80 -20.41 24.34
N TYR A 478 -26.03 -20.72 23.06
CA TYR A 478 -25.05 -21.37 22.18
C TYR A 478 -24.26 -20.32 21.40
N TYR A 479 -22.96 -20.55 21.25
CA TYR A 479 -22.01 -19.64 20.61
C TYR A 479 -21.40 -20.30 19.38
N PHE A 480 -21.23 -19.53 18.29
CA PHE A 480 -20.78 -20.06 17.01
C PHE A 480 -19.57 -19.30 16.46
N CYS A 481 -18.66 -20.03 15.80
CA CYS A 481 -17.46 -19.47 15.19
C CYS A 481 -17.77 -18.65 13.92
N SER A 482 -18.95 -18.85 13.32
CA SER A 482 -19.37 -18.19 12.07
C SER A 482 -20.89 -18.10 11.92
N ALA A 483 -21.34 -17.18 11.07
CA ALA A 483 -22.73 -17.06 10.65
C ALA A 483 -23.27 -18.37 10.04
N GLY A 484 -22.42 -19.12 9.34
CA GLY A 484 -22.77 -20.39 8.72
C GLY A 484 -23.08 -21.49 9.73
N CYS A 485 -22.27 -21.61 10.80
CA CYS A 485 -22.54 -22.55 11.90
C CYS A 485 -23.83 -22.17 12.64
N LYS A 486 -24.05 -20.87 12.91
CA LYS A 486 -25.32 -20.39 13.49
C LYS A 486 -26.54 -20.75 12.62
N GLN A 487 -26.50 -20.46 11.32
CA GLN A 487 -27.61 -20.79 10.41
C GLN A 487 -27.86 -22.29 10.30
N THR A 488 -26.81 -23.10 10.38
CA THR A 488 -26.92 -24.57 10.35
C THR A 488 -27.59 -25.09 11.62
N PHE A 489 -27.18 -24.58 12.78
CA PHE A 489 -27.81 -24.87 14.06
C PHE A 489 -29.27 -24.41 14.12
N ASP A 490 -29.57 -23.20 13.64
CA ASP A 490 -30.93 -22.64 13.68
C ASP A 490 -31.94 -23.41 12.80
N LYS A 491 -31.45 -24.14 11.77
CA LYS A 491 -32.28 -24.96 10.87
C LYS A 491 -32.69 -26.31 11.47
N ASP A 492 -31.84 -26.92 12.28
CA ASP A 492 -32.10 -28.22 12.91
C ASP A 492 -31.42 -28.30 14.29
N PRO A 493 -31.94 -27.59 15.31
CA PRO A 493 -31.25 -27.45 16.59
C PRO A 493 -31.21 -28.75 17.40
N GLU A 494 -32.24 -29.59 17.28
CA GLU A 494 -32.36 -30.84 18.05
C GLU A 494 -31.21 -31.80 17.76
N LYS A 495 -30.73 -31.83 16.50
CA LYS A 495 -29.59 -32.62 16.06
C LYS A 495 -28.28 -32.28 16.79
N TYR A 496 -28.11 -31.02 17.21
CA TYR A 496 -26.87 -30.52 17.81
C TYR A 496 -26.97 -30.28 19.32
N MET A 497 -28.17 -30.41 19.90
CA MET A 497 -28.41 -30.24 21.35
C MET A 497 -28.12 -31.51 22.15
N THR A 498 -28.01 -32.68 21.51
CA THR A 498 -27.70 -33.95 22.19
C THR A 498 -26.22 -34.33 22.04
N GLY A 499 -25.39 -34.05 23.05
CA GLY A 499 -24.24 -34.89 23.35
C GLY A 499 -22.86 -34.24 23.48
N GLY A 500 -22.63 -33.53 24.59
CA GLY A 500 -21.30 -33.46 25.19
C GLY A 500 -20.95 -34.79 25.88
N LYS A 501 -20.54 -35.81 25.13
CA LYS A 501 -19.71 -36.95 25.57
C LYS A 501 -19.04 -37.57 24.33
N GLY A 502 -17.83 -37.13 24.01
CA GLY A 502 -17.00 -37.73 22.96
C GLY A 502 -16.54 -39.13 23.38
N GLY A 503 -17.13 -40.16 22.76
CA GLY A 503 -16.65 -41.53 22.82
C GLY A 503 -15.43 -41.72 21.94
N HIS A 504 -14.39 -42.34 22.50
CA HIS A 504 -13.37 -43.06 21.74
C HIS A 504 -14.04 -44.08 20.83
N HIS A 505 -13.76 -44.02 19.53
CA HIS A 505 -13.69 -45.21 18.71
C HIS A 505 -12.37 -45.21 17.95
N ALA A 506 -11.52 -46.15 18.37
CA ALA A 506 -10.37 -46.63 17.64
C ALA A 506 -10.83 -47.68 16.60
N HIS A 507 -10.05 -47.71 15.52
CA HIS A 507 -10.04 -48.65 14.38
C HIS A 507 -11.04 -48.44 13.26
#